data_AF-A0A9D1CBW6-F1
#
_entry.id   AF-A0A9D1CBW6-F1
#
_cell.length_a   1.000
_cell.length_b   1.000
_cell.length_c   1.000
_cell.angle_alpha   90.00
_cell.angle_beta   90.00
_cell.angle_gamma   90.00
#
_symmetry.space_group_name_H-M   'P 1'
#
loop_
_entity.id
_entity.type
_entity.pdbx_description
1 polymer ?
#
loop_
_entity_poly.entity_id
_entity_poly.type
_entity_poly.pdbx_seq_one_letter_code
_entity_poly.pdbx_strand_id
1 'polypeptide(L)'
;LLILLALPWLDRSKVKSIRYRSWPYKVALGIFVISFIVLGWLGMEPVTPLNALLARIFTITYFGFFILMPWFTSIGKTKEVPTRVTE
;
A
#
# COMPACT_ATOMS: atom_id res chain seq x y z
N LEU A 1 -0.18 -12.97 4.43
CA LEU A 1 -1.60 -13.13 4.85
C LEU A 1 -1.87 -12.51 6.22
N LEU A 2 -1.11 -12.85 7.27
CA LEU A 2 -1.29 -12.27 8.62
C LEU A 2 -1.28 -10.73 8.64
N ILE A 3 -0.49 -10.10 7.79
CA ILE A 3 -0.41 -8.63 7.73
C ILE A 3 -1.71 -7.95 7.25
N LEU A 4 -2.58 -8.68 6.53
CA LEU A 4 -3.89 -8.18 6.13
C LEU A 4 -4.89 -8.19 7.29
N LEU A 5 -4.69 -9.05 8.31
CA LEU A 5 -5.48 -8.99 9.54
C LEU A 5 -5.10 -7.80 10.41
N ALA A 6 -3.84 -7.35 10.32
CA ALA A 6 -3.36 -6.17 11.03
C ALA A 6 -3.79 -4.83 10.38
N LEU A 7 -4.41 -4.88 9.20
CA LEU A 7 -4.79 -3.70 8.42
C LEU A 7 -5.68 -2.69 9.18
N PRO A 8 -6.68 -3.11 9.99
CA PRO A 8 -7.47 -2.18 10.80
C PRO A 8 -6.67 -1.37 11.82
N TRP A 9 -5.53 -1.91 12.30
CA TRP A 9 -4.64 -1.21 13.25
C TRP A 9 -3.56 -0.38 12.55
N LEU A 10 -3.20 -0.77 11.33
CA LEU A 10 -2.15 -0.13 10.54
C LEU A 10 -2.65 1.12 9.83
N ASP A 11 -3.90 1.10 9.36
CA ASP A 11 -4.53 2.23 8.71
C ASP A 11 -5.13 3.20 9.74
N ARG A 12 -4.40 4.30 10.02
CA ARG A 12 -4.85 5.34 10.96
C ARG A 12 -5.59 6.49 10.27
N SER A 13 -5.98 6.33 9.00
CA SER A 13 -6.64 7.42 8.27
C SER A 13 -8.05 7.67 8.80
N LYS A 14 -8.37 8.93 9.11
CA LYS A 14 -9.75 9.35 9.46
C LYS A 14 -10.75 9.13 8.32
N VAL A 15 -10.26 9.03 7.07
CA VAL A 15 -11.09 8.96 5.87
C VAL A 15 -11.04 7.57 5.25
N LYS A 16 -12.21 6.95 5.14
CA LYS A 16 -12.37 5.57 4.64
C LYS A 16 -12.29 5.45 3.13
N SER A 17 -12.67 6.49 2.39
CA SER A 17 -12.68 6.46 0.92
C SER A 17 -11.37 7.00 0.34
N ILE A 18 -10.76 6.22 -0.55
CA ILE A 18 -9.51 6.58 -1.24
C ILE A 18 -9.63 7.88 -2.04
N ARG A 19 -10.84 8.24 -2.51
CA ARG A 19 -11.07 9.47 -3.28
C ARG A 19 -10.62 10.71 -2.51
N TYR A 20 -10.91 10.73 -1.21
CA TYR A 20 -10.65 11.84 -0.29
C TYR A 20 -9.33 11.70 0.49
N ARG A 21 -8.62 10.59 0.27
CA ARG A 21 -7.35 10.30 0.93
C ARG A 21 -6.21 11.12 0.30
N SER A 22 -5.17 11.33 1.10
CA SER A 22 -3.99 12.12 0.75
C SER A 22 -3.22 11.56 -0.45
N TRP A 23 -2.52 12.44 -1.16
CA TRP A 23 -1.71 12.07 -2.33
C TRP A 23 -0.59 11.04 -2.03
N PRO A 24 0.16 11.14 -0.90
CA PRO A 24 1.22 10.17 -0.58
C PRO A 24 0.70 8.73 -0.47
N TYR A 25 -0.50 8.52 0.08
CA TYR A 25 -1.10 7.20 0.14
C TYR A 25 -1.39 6.63 -1.27
N LYS A 26 -1.85 7.46 -2.20
CA LYS A 26 -2.15 7.03 -3.58
C LYS A 26 -0.87 6.61 -4.31
N VAL A 27 0.24 7.33 -4.09
CA VAL A 27 1.54 6.96 -4.66
C VAL A 27 2.05 5.65 -4.03
N ALA A 28 2.01 5.52 -2.70
CA ALA A 28 2.43 4.31 -2.01
C ALA A 28 1.60 3.09 -2.45
N LEU A 29 0.29 3.26 -2.64
CA LEU A 29 -0.59 2.22 -3.16
C LEU A 29 -0.22 1.83 -4.60
N GLY A 30 0.11 2.80 -5.45
CA GLY A 30 0.58 2.53 -6.82
C GLY A 30 1.86 1.69 -6.84
N ILE A 31 2.85 2.05 -6.01
CA ILE A 31 4.10 1.27 -5.86
C ILE A 31 3.82 -0.15 -5.36
N PHE A 32 2.92 -0.30 -4.39
CA PHE A 32 2.51 -1.59 -3.87
C PHE A 32 1.88 -2.48 -4.95
N VAL A 33 0.97 -1.94 -5.76
CA VAL A 33 0.33 -2.68 -6.86
C VAL A 33 1.35 -3.14 -7.90
N ILE A 34 2.27 -2.25 -8.30
CA ILE A 34 3.35 -2.61 -9.24
C ILE A 34 4.20 -3.74 -8.66
N SER A 35 4.61 -3.62 -7.39
CA SER A 35 5.42 -4.65 -6.72
C SER A 35 4.70 -5.99 -6.68
N PHE A 36 3.40 -6.00 -6.38
CA PHE A 36 2.59 -7.21 -6.32
C PHE A 36 2.50 -7.93 -7.68
N ILE A 37 2.28 -7.17 -8.76
CA ILE A 37 2.22 -7.73 -10.12
C ILE A 37 3.58 -8.30 -10.53
N VAL A 38 4.67 -7.57 -10.27
CA VAL A 38 6.03 -8.02 -10.63
C VAL A 38 6.44 -9.25 -9.84
N LEU A 39 6.12 -9.31 -8.54
CA LEU A 39 6.33 -10.50 -7.71
C LEU A 39 5.53 -11.71 -8.22
N GLY A 40 4.28 -11.50 -8.63
CA GLY A 40 3.45 -12.53 -9.24
C GLY A 40 4.07 -13.09 -10.52
N TRP A 41 4.59 -12.22 -11.38
CA TRP A 41 5.28 -12.61 -12.60
C TRP A 41 6.61 -13.32 -12.33
N LEU A 42 7.45 -12.78 -11.43
CA LEU A 42 8.72 -13.39 -11.01
C LEU A 42 8.52 -14.76 -10.36
N GLY A 43 7.36 -15.05 -9.79
CA GLY A 43 7.02 -16.37 -9.24
C GLY A 43 6.82 -17.46 -10.29
N MET A 44 6.59 -17.09 -11.56
CA MET A 44 6.44 -18.05 -12.67
C MET A 44 7.73 -18.27 -13.46
N GLU A 45 8.70 -17.38 -13.30
CA GLU A 45 9.97 -17.40 -14.05
C GLU A 45 11.01 -18.29 -13.33
N PRO A 46 11.92 -18.96 -14.06
CA PRO A 46 13.05 -19.66 -13.44
C PRO A 46 13.90 -18.76 -12.55
N VAL A 47 14.46 -19.38 -11.51
CA VAL A 47 15.31 -18.72 -10.53
C VAL A 47 16.66 -18.40 -11.17
N THR A 48 16.79 -17.18 -11.70
CA THR A 48 18.06 -16.60 -12.11
C THR A 48 18.59 -15.65 -11.02
N PRO A 49 19.91 -15.39 -10.96
CA PRO A 49 20.48 -14.46 -9.95
C PRO A 49 19.83 -13.06 -9.99
N LEU A 50 19.51 -12.58 -11.19
CA LEU A 50 18.84 -11.29 -11.38
C LEU A 50 17.40 -11.32 -10.85
N ASN A 51 16.63 -12.35 -11.23
CA ASN A 51 15.24 -12.50 -10.78
C ASN A 51 15.17 -12.65 -9.25
N ALA A 52 16.13 -13.36 -8.65
CA ALA A 52 16.23 -13.51 -7.20
C ALA A 52 16.52 -12.17 -6.51
N LEU A 53 17.39 -11.33 -7.07
CA LEU A 53 17.67 -9.99 -6.54
C LEU A 53 16.43 -9.09 -6.64
N LEU A 54 15.76 -9.08 -7.79
CA LEU A 54 14.54 -8.31 -8.02
C LEU A 54 13.42 -8.76 -7.07
N ALA A 55 13.22 -10.07 -6.93
CA ALA A 55 12.22 -10.64 -6.03
C ALA A 55 12.45 -10.19 -4.58
N ARG A 56 13.72 -10.15 -4.11
CA ARG A 56 14.05 -9.64 -2.76
C ARG A 56 13.69 -8.16 -2.60
N ILE A 57 14.06 -7.32 -3.57
CA ILE A 57 13.76 -5.87 -3.54
C ILE A 57 12.24 -5.66 -3.48
N PHE A 58 11.49 -6.28 -4.40
CA PHE A 58 10.03 -6.13 -4.43
C PHE A 58 9.36 -6.72 -3.18
N THR A 59 9.91 -7.78 -2.59
CA THR A 59 9.41 -8.33 -1.32
C THR A 59 9.60 -7.31 -0.19
N ILE A 60 10.76 -6.66 -0.09
CA ILE A 60 10.99 -5.60 0.90
C ILE A 60 10.02 -4.44 0.66
N THR A 61 9.81 -4.02 -0.59
CA THR A 61 8.83 -2.97 -0.91
C THR A 61 7.40 -3.37 -0.53
N TYR A 62 7.01 -4.62 -0.78
CA TYR A 62 5.69 -5.16 -0.45
C TYR A 62 5.42 -5.11 1.07
N PHE A 63 6.35 -5.60 1.89
CA PHE A 63 6.20 -5.53 3.35
C PHE A 63 6.40 -4.12 3.91
N GLY A 64 7.30 -3.35 3.29
CA GLY A 64 7.56 -1.95 3.62
C GLY A 64 6.33 -1.08 3.47
N PHE A 65 5.48 -1.33 2.46
CA PHE A 65 4.19 -0.63 2.31
C PHE A 65 3.32 -0.75 3.56
N PHE A 66 3.18 -1.95 4.13
CA PHE A 66 2.40 -2.16 5.34
C PHE A 66 3.07 -1.50 6.56
N ILE A 67 4.36 -1.74 6.77
CA ILE A 67 5.07 -1.19 7.94
C ILE A 67 5.06 0.34 7.94
N LEU A 68 5.23 0.98 6.77
CA LEU A 68 5.23 2.43 6.62
C LEU A 68 3.81 3.03 6.54
N MET A 69 2.76 2.20 6.42
CA MET A 69 1.37 2.63 6.32
C MET A 69 0.95 3.65 7.38
N PRO A 70 1.28 3.48 8.69
CA PRO A 70 0.90 4.45 9.72
C PRO A 70 1.52 5.84 9.51
N TRP A 71 2.68 5.92 8.85
CA TRP A 71 3.40 7.17 8.64
C TRP A 71 2.76 7.99 7.52
N PHE A 72 2.63 7.43 6.32
CA PHE A 72 2.06 8.18 5.19
C PHE A 72 0.54 8.34 5.23
N THR A 73 -0.19 7.53 6.00
CA THR A 73 -1.63 7.74 6.24
C THR A 73 -1.94 8.83 7.26
N SER A 74 -0.99 9.15 8.15
CA SER A 74 -1.15 10.18 9.20
C SER A 74 -0.81 11.59 8.73
N ILE A 75 0.21 11.74 7.86
CA ILE A 75 0.82 13.04 7.52
C ILE A 75 0.04 13.81 6.44
N GLY A 76 -0.92 13.16 5.77
CA GLY A 76 -1.56 13.72 4.59
C GLY A 76 -2.82 14.56 4.88
N LYS A 77 -2.90 15.77 4.31
CA LYS A 77 -4.16 16.54 4.24
C LYS A 77 -5.20 15.73 3.48
N THR A 78 -6.31 15.42 4.13
CA THR A 78 -7.45 14.73 3.53
C THR A 78 -8.39 15.77 2.94
N LYS A 79 -9.02 15.46 1.81
CA LYS A 79 -10.10 16.31 1.28
C LYS A 79 -11.29 16.21 2.21
N GLU A 80 -12.01 17.32 2.39
CA GLU A 80 -13.25 17.32 3.12
C GLU A 80 -14.23 16.34 2.48
N VAL A 81 -14.72 15.41 3.30
CA VAL A 81 -15.77 14.48 2.89
C VAL A 81 -17.04 15.32 2.80
N PRO A 82 -17.83 15.22 1.73
CA PRO A 82 -19.06 16.00 1.61
C PRO A 82 -19.93 15.74 2.84
N THR A 83 -20.34 16.81 3.50
CA THR A 83 -21.40 16.76 4.51
C THR A 83 -22.62 16.17 3.84
N ARG A 84 -22.95 14.93 4.21
CA ARG A 84 -24.26 14.41 3.84
C ARG A 84 -25.27 15.29 4.57
N VAL A 85 -26.15 15.93 3.80
CA VAL A 85 -27.46 16.32 4.31
C VAL A 85 -28.16 15.04 4.71
N THR A 86 -27.98 14.64 5.97
CA THR A 86 -28.91 13.77 6.66
C THR A 86 -29.60 14.67 7.66
N GLU A 87 -30.87 14.95 7.40
CA GLU A 87 -31.85 15.19 8.46
C GLU A 87 -31.81 14.06 9.51
#